data_AF-A0A1G5GEX0-F1
#
_entry.id   AF-A0A1G5GEX0-F1
#
_cell.length_a   1.000
_cell.length_b   1.000
_cell.length_c   1.000
_cell.angle_alpha   90.00
_cell.angle_beta   90.00
_cell.angle_gamma   90.00
#
_symmetry.space_group_name_H-M   'P 1'
#
loop_
_entity.id
_entity.type
_entity.pdbx_description
1 polymer ?
#
loop_
_entity_poly.entity_id
_entity_poly.type
_entity_poly.pdbx_seq_one_letter_code
_entity_poly.pdbx_strand_id
1 'polypeptide(L)'
;MKAGDAVLTLTEAGFSAESSDPHGTGFHVLVTLESGQVRAFAGWLLDEGFFIDFVTAVDASPALQVIYQFAHYDGPCRINARAPLPPSGAVDTISDIYQGADWHERETRDFFGVVFSGHHNLVPLILCDEDKDLKPLLKSEAKRKATDDIGWG
;
A
#
# COMPACT_ATOMS: atom_id res chain seq x y z
N MET A 1 -17.15 -3.19 -10.53
CA MET A 1 -17.61 -3.34 -9.13
C MET A 1 -18.18 -2.02 -8.60
N LYS A 2 -19.36 -2.03 -7.95
CA LYS A 2 -19.87 -0.84 -7.24
C LYS A 2 -19.32 -0.82 -5.80
N ALA A 3 -19.13 0.38 -5.24
CA ALA A 3 -18.54 0.56 -3.92
C ALA A 3 -19.25 -0.20 -2.78
N GLY A 4 -20.59 -0.28 -2.81
CA GLY A 4 -21.37 -0.99 -1.79
C GLY A 4 -21.21 -2.51 -1.83
N ASP A 5 -20.93 -3.08 -3.00
CA ASP A 5 -20.74 -4.52 -3.18
C ASP A 5 -19.29 -4.94 -2.85
N ALA A 6 -18.34 -4.01 -3.00
CA ALA A 6 -16.91 -4.29 -2.89
C ALA A 6 -16.50 -4.85 -1.52
N VAL A 7 -17.05 -4.33 -0.41
CA VAL A 7 -16.71 -4.81 0.95
C VAL A 7 -17.10 -6.28 1.12
N LEU A 8 -18.29 -6.66 0.66
CA LEU A 8 -18.77 -8.04 0.75
C LEU A 8 -17.87 -8.96 -0.08
N THR A 9 -17.62 -8.62 -1.34
CA THR A 9 -16.79 -9.42 -2.24
C THR A 9 -15.37 -9.61 -1.70
N LEU A 10 -14.76 -8.54 -1.17
CA LEU A 10 -13.43 -8.60 -0.55
C LEU A 10 -13.40 -9.48 0.69
N THR A 11 -14.43 -9.39 1.53
CA THR A 11 -14.53 -10.20 2.75
C THR A 11 -14.74 -11.67 2.41
N GLU A 12 -15.56 -11.99 1.40
CA GLU A 12 -15.74 -13.34 0.88
C GLU A 12 -14.47 -13.91 0.25
N ALA A 13 -13.63 -13.05 -0.33
CA ALA A 13 -12.29 -13.40 -0.81
C ALA A 13 -11.25 -13.54 0.31
N GLY A 14 -11.62 -13.28 1.57
CA GLY A 14 -10.75 -13.47 2.75
C GLY A 14 -9.92 -12.26 3.16
N PHE A 15 -10.23 -11.07 2.63
CA PHE A 15 -9.56 -9.83 3.01
C PHE A 15 -10.35 -9.07 4.08
N SER A 16 -9.65 -8.45 5.04
CA SER A 16 -10.31 -7.58 6.02
C SER A 16 -10.62 -6.24 5.37
N ALA A 17 -11.90 -5.99 5.09
CA ALA A 17 -12.38 -4.82 4.37
C ALA A 17 -13.49 -4.10 5.15
N GLU A 18 -13.47 -2.77 5.09
CA GLU A 18 -14.48 -1.90 5.69
C GLU A 18 -14.81 -0.73 4.75
N SER A 19 -16.06 -0.26 4.77
CA SER A 19 -16.46 0.90 3.98
C SER A 19 -15.96 2.20 4.60
N SER A 20 -15.68 3.18 3.74
CA SER A 20 -15.31 4.55 4.14
C SER A 20 -16.24 5.58 3.48
N ASP A 21 -16.23 6.82 3.99
CA ASP A 21 -16.86 7.95 3.30
C ASP A 21 -15.91 8.50 2.22
N PRO A 22 -16.19 8.30 0.92
CA PRO A 22 -15.30 8.76 -0.14
C PRO A 22 -15.19 10.28 -0.25
N HIS A 23 -16.12 11.06 0.33
CA HIS A 23 -16.02 12.53 0.32
C HIS A 23 -14.97 13.04 1.30
N GLY A 24 -14.83 12.39 2.46
CA GLY A 24 -13.78 12.71 3.43
C GLY A 24 -12.45 12.04 3.11
N THR A 25 -12.50 10.75 2.80
CA THR A 25 -11.30 9.88 2.72
C THR A 25 -10.68 9.80 1.32
N GLY A 26 -11.45 10.11 0.27
CA GLY A 26 -11.02 9.95 -1.13
C GLY A 26 -11.07 8.52 -1.67
N PHE A 27 -11.45 7.53 -0.86
CA PHE A 27 -11.62 6.13 -1.25
C PHE A 27 -12.91 5.54 -0.66
N HIS A 28 -13.32 4.37 -1.17
CA HIS A 28 -14.60 3.74 -0.81
C HIS A 28 -14.45 2.59 0.18
N VAL A 29 -13.29 1.94 0.16
CA VAL A 29 -13.01 0.77 0.99
C VAL A 29 -11.60 0.89 1.57
N LEU A 30 -11.49 0.69 2.87
CA LEU A 30 -10.21 0.46 3.55
C LEU A 30 -10.01 -1.05 3.70
N VAL A 31 -8.83 -1.54 3.31
CA VAL A 31 -8.44 -2.94 3.48
C VAL A 31 -7.22 -3.01 4.40
N THR A 32 -7.26 -3.89 5.38
CA THR A 32 -6.11 -4.19 6.24
C THR A 32 -5.58 -5.58 5.85
N LEU A 33 -4.33 -5.62 5.41
CA LEU A 33 -3.66 -6.83 4.94
C LEU A 33 -2.64 -7.30 5.96
N GLU A 34 -2.40 -8.60 6.01
CA GLU A 34 -1.11 -9.13 6.45
C GLU A 34 -0.07 -8.94 5.34
N SER A 35 1.20 -8.75 5.70
CA SER A 35 2.28 -8.55 4.72
C SER A 35 2.40 -9.67 3.68
N GLY A 36 2.10 -10.92 4.06
CA GLY A 36 2.07 -12.07 3.15
C GLY A 36 0.86 -12.10 2.18
N GLN A 37 -0.16 -11.27 2.39
CA GLN A 37 -1.35 -11.23 1.54
C GLN A 37 -1.23 -10.27 0.35
N VAL A 38 -0.22 -9.38 0.33
CA VAL A 38 -0.07 -8.29 -0.65
C VAL A 38 -0.16 -8.78 -2.09
N ARG A 39 0.58 -9.84 -2.46
CA ARG A 39 0.57 -10.36 -3.83
C ARG A 39 -0.75 -11.01 -4.21
N ALA A 40 -1.33 -11.81 -3.31
CA ALA A 40 -2.62 -12.45 -3.54
C ALA A 40 -3.73 -11.41 -3.74
N PHE A 41 -3.71 -10.35 -2.92
CA PHE A 41 -4.61 -9.21 -3.04
C PHE A 41 -4.46 -8.47 -4.37
N ALA A 42 -3.22 -8.15 -4.77
CA ALA A 42 -2.94 -7.47 -6.03
C ALA A 42 -3.40 -8.30 -7.25
N GLY A 43 -3.13 -9.60 -7.26
CA GLY A 43 -3.59 -10.49 -8.33
C GLY A 43 -5.12 -10.55 -8.42
N TRP A 44 -5.78 -10.69 -7.28
CA TRP A 44 -7.25 -10.70 -7.22
C TRP A 44 -7.86 -9.39 -7.73
N LEU A 45 -7.31 -8.25 -7.32
CA LEU A 45 -7.76 -6.94 -7.81
C LEU A 45 -7.57 -6.76 -9.32
N LEU A 46 -6.49 -7.30 -9.89
CA LEU A 46 -6.25 -7.24 -11.33
C LEU A 46 -7.33 -8.02 -12.08
N ASP A 47 -7.67 -9.22 -11.62
CA ASP A 47 -8.73 -10.06 -12.18
C ASP A 47 -10.12 -9.38 -12.08
N GLU A 48 -10.35 -8.62 -11.01
CA GLU A 48 -11.57 -7.84 -10.77
C GLU A 48 -11.60 -6.46 -11.47
N GLY A 49 -10.62 -6.17 -12.34
CA GLY A 49 -10.63 -4.95 -13.15
C GLY A 49 -10.24 -3.68 -12.40
N PHE A 50 -9.35 -3.79 -11.40
CA PHE A 50 -8.71 -2.65 -10.76
C PHE A 50 -7.32 -2.38 -11.35
N PHE A 51 -6.98 -1.11 -11.43
CA PHE A 51 -5.62 -0.62 -11.67
C PHE A 51 -5.02 -0.01 -10.41
N ILE A 52 -3.70 0.02 -10.36
CA ILE A 52 -2.97 0.66 -9.26
C ILE A 52 -2.87 2.16 -9.48
N ASP A 53 -3.19 2.94 -8.45
CA ASP A 53 -3.01 4.39 -8.43
C ASP A 53 -1.61 4.74 -7.90
N PHE A 54 -1.28 4.29 -6.69
CA PHE A 54 0.03 4.53 -6.08
C PHE A 54 0.41 3.48 -5.03
N VAL A 55 1.72 3.40 -4.76
CA VAL A 55 2.28 2.75 -3.57
C VAL A 55 3.05 3.79 -2.78
N THR A 56 2.85 3.84 -1.45
CA THR A 56 3.63 4.71 -0.56
C THR A 56 3.73 4.07 0.82
N ALA A 57 4.26 4.80 1.80
CA ALA A 57 4.27 4.34 3.19
C ALA A 57 3.92 5.43 4.20
N VAL A 58 3.49 4.98 5.37
CA VAL A 58 3.22 5.84 6.52
C VAL A 58 4.01 5.32 7.71
N ASP A 59 4.94 6.15 8.22
CA ASP A 59 5.67 5.81 9.45
C ASP A 59 4.76 5.99 10.68
N ALA A 60 4.36 4.87 11.25
CA ALA A 60 3.40 4.69 12.34
C ALA A 60 3.94 3.67 13.36
N SER A 61 3.31 3.63 14.54
CA SER A 61 3.60 2.63 15.58
C SER A 61 2.53 1.54 15.58
N PRO A 62 2.89 0.25 15.68
CA PRO A 62 4.22 -0.27 15.98
C PRO A 62 5.13 -0.44 14.75
N ALA A 63 4.58 -0.36 13.54
CA ALA A 63 5.29 -0.60 12.30
C ALA A 63 4.86 0.39 11.22
N LEU A 64 5.79 0.66 10.30
CA LEU A 64 5.52 1.37 9.06
C LEU A 64 4.43 0.64 8.26
N GLN A 65 3.47 1.39 7.72
CA GLN A 65 2.37 0.85 6.93
C GLN A 65 2.67 1.11 5.46
N VAL A 66 2.81 0.06 4.64
CA VAL A 66 2.85 0.20 3.18
C VAL A 66 1.42 0.35 2.69
N ILE A 67 1.17 1.39 1.92
CA ILE A 67 -0.15 1.77 1.42
C ILE A 67 -0.19 1.49 -0.07
N TYR A 68 -1.21 0.76 -0.50
CA TYR A 68 -1.51 0.49 -1.90
C TYR A 68 -2.89 1.06 -2.19
N GLN A 69 -2.99 2.01 -3.12
CA GLN A 69 -4.28 2.50 -3.59
C GLN A 69 -4.59 1.93 -4.98
N PHE A 70 -5.83 1.51 -5.16
CA PHE A 70 -6.35 0.99 -6.41
C PHE A 70 -7.66 1.67 -6.78
N ALA A 71 -7.95 1.73 -8.08
CA ALA A 71 -9.21 2.21 -8.63
C ALA A 71 -9.77 1.24 -9.67
N HIS A 72 -11.09 1.14 -9.75
CA HIS A 72 -11.76 0.27 -10.71
C HIS A 72 -11.89 0.96 -12.07
N TYR A 73 -11.70 0.24 -13.19
CA TYR A 73 -11.81 0.83 -14.53
C TYR A 73 -13.22 1.36 -14.85
N ASP A 74 -14.24 0.56 -14.54
CA ASP A 74 -15.63 0.86 -14.94
C ASP A 74 -16.45 1.64 -13.89
N GLY A 75 -15.83 2.18 -12.84
CA GLY A 75 -16.60 2.85 -11.79
C GLY A 75 -15.77 3.55 -10.73
N PRO A 76 -16.41 4.35 -9.87
CA PRO A 76 -15.70 5.20 -8.92
C PRO A 76 -15.05 4.43 -7.76
N CYS A 77 -15.19 3.10 -7.68
CA CYS A 77 -14.70 2.32 -6.56
C CYS A 77 -13.18 2.44 -6.43
N ARG A 78 -12.73 2.94 -5.26
CA ARG A 78 -11.32 3.07 -4.89
C ARG A 78 -11.07 2.31 -3.60
N ILE A 79 -9.99 1.57 -3.56
CA ILE A 79 -9.59 0.77 -2.40
C ILE A 79 -8.26 1.32 -1.90
N ASN A 80 -8.18 1.60 -0.60
CA ASN A 80 -6.92 1.86 0.09
C ASN A 80 -6.58 0.63 0.92
N ALA A 81 -5.51 -0.07 0.57
CA ALA A 81 -5.04 -1.24 1.29
C ALA A 81 -3.78 -0.90 2.09
N ARG A 82 -3.72 -1.38 3.33
CA ARG A 82 -2.61 -1.14 4.26
C ARG A 82 -1.98 -2.46 4.65
N ALA A 83 -0.67 -2.56 4.53
CA ALA A 83 0.10 -3.71 4.99
C ALA A 83 1.15 -3.24 6.01
N PRO A 84 1.10 -3.71 7.28
CA PRO A 84 2.15 -3.42 8.24
C PRO A 84 3.44 -4.09 7.78
N LEU A 85 4.53 -3.33 7.78
CA LEU A 85 5.86 -3.84 7.46
C LEU A 85 6.24 -4.89 8.52
N PRO A 86 6.58 -6.12 8.12
CA PRO A 86 6.97 -7.15 9.05
C PRO A 86 8.35 -6.83 9.67
N PRO A 87 8.73 -7.48 10.78
CA PRO A 87 10.05 -7.28 11.41
C PRO A 87 11.25 -7.56 10.49
N SER A 88 11.07 -8.35 9.43
CA SER A 88 12.09 -8.57 8.39
C SER A 88 12.39 -7.31 7.57
N GLY A 89 11.50 -6.31 7.60
CA GLY A 89 11.62 -5.07 6.82
C GLY A 89 11.28 -5.22 5.34
N ALA A 90 10.72 -6.37 4.93
CA ALA A 90 10.47 -6.69 3.54
C ALA A 90 9.03 -7.14 3.28
N VAL A 91 8.45 -6.64 2.20
CA VAL A 91 7.18 -7.10 1.59
C VAL A 91 7.46 -7.57 0.18
N ASP A 92 6.68 -8.49 -0.36
CA ASP A 92 6.90 -8.90 -1.74
C ASP A 92 6.46 -7.82 -2.72
N THR A 93 7.25 -7.60 -3.78
CA THR A 93 6.90 -6.69 -4.88
C THR A 93 5.58 -7.10 -5.53
N ILE A 94 4.88 -6.16 -6.14
CA ILE A 94 3.78 -6.42 -7.08
C ILE A 94 4.08 -5.85 -8.47
N SER A 95 5.31 -5.42 -8.75
CA SER A 95 5.74 -4.81 -10.02
C SER A 95 5.55 -5.70 -11.25
N ASP A 96 5.56 -7.03 -11.08
CA ASP A 96 5.26 -8.01 -12.13
C ASP A 96 3.76 -8.21 -12.37
N ILE A 97 2.90 -7.86 -11.39
CA ILE A 97 1.44 -7.87 -11.50
C ILE A 97 0.95 -6.53 -12.06
N TYR A 98 1.43 -5.44 -11.47
CA TYR A 98 1.15 -4.07 -11.86
C TYR A 98 2.45 -3.34 -12.20
N GLN A 99 2.71 -3.12 -13.48
CA GLN A 99 3.92 -2.41 -13.94
C GLN A 99 4.06 -1.01 -13.32
N GLY A 100 2.94 -0.35 -13.01
CA GLY A 100 2.94 0.95 -12.33
C GLY A 100 3.58 0.92 -10.93
N ALA A 101 3.65 -0.25 -10.28
CA ALA A 101 4.28 -0.38 -8.97
C ALA A 101 5.81 -0.28 -9.02
N ASP A 102 6.48 -0.55 -10.16
CA ASP A 102 7.96 -0.50 -10.25
C ASP A 102 8.51 0.85 -9.76
N TRP A 103 7.91 1.95 -10.22
CA TRP A 103 8.37 3.29 -9.83
C TRP A 103 7.97 3.62 -8.39
N HIS A 104 6.74 3.31 -8.00
CA HIS A 104 6.24 3.61 -6.66
C HIS A 104 6.97 2.84 -5.55
N GLU A 105 7.31 1.58 -5.80
CA GLU A 105 8.07 0.74 -4.87
C GLU A 105 9.50 1.25 -4.70
N ARG A 106 10.14 1.70 -5.79
CA ARG A 106 11.47 2.35 -5.73
C ARG A 106 11.44 3.69 -5.00
N GLU A 107 10.42 4.52 -5.24
CA GLU A 107 10.24 5.78 -4.50
C GLU A 107 10.02 5.51 -3.00
N THR A 108 9.18 4.52 -2.67
CA THR A 108 8.90 4.12 -1.28
C THR A 108 10.17 3.59 -0.59
N ARG A 109 11.00 2.83 -1.32
CA ARG A 109 12.33 2.40 -0.87
C ARG A 109 13.23 3.59 -0.55
N ASP A 110 13.32 4.58 -1.43
CA ASP A 110 14.19 5.75 -1.24
C ASP A 110 13.79 6.56 0.00
N PHE A 111 12.50 6.80 0.18
CA PHE A 111 12.03 7.69 1.24
C PHE A 111 11.83 7.02 2.60
N PHE A 112 11.49 5.73 2.61
CA PHE A 112 11.13 5.00 3.83
C PHE A 112 12.03 3.80 4.12
N GLY A 113 12.85 3.37 3.16
CA GLY A 113 13.72 2.20 3.31
C GLY A 113 12.99 0.85 3.24
N VAL A 114 11.77 0.81 2.68
CA VAL A 114 11.03 -0.45 2.49
C VAL A 114 11.74 -1.31 1.45
N VAL A 115 11.92 -2.60 1.77
CA VAL A 115 12.46 -3.58 0.83
C VAL A 115 11.32 -4.32 0.13
N PHE A 116 11.31 -4.31 -1.19
CA PHE A 116 10.36 -5.04 -2.02
C PHE A 116 11.03 -6.31 -2.58
N SER A 117 10.78 -7.45 -1.95
CA SER A 117 11.37 -8.73 -2.33
C SER A 117 10.93 -9.13 -3.73
N GLY A 118 11.88 -9.57 -4.57
CA GLY A 118 11.62 -9.99 -5.95
C GLY A 118 11.57 -8.84 -6.97
N HIS A 119 11.67 -7.58 -6.54
CA HIS A 119 11.68 -6.42 -7.43
C HIS A 119 12.92 -6.44 -8.35
N HIS A 120 12.70 -6.39 -9.67
CA HIS A 120 13.78 -6.61 -10.65
C HIS A 120 14.85 -5.51 -10.67
N ASN A 121 14.49 -4.27 -10.32
CA ASN A 121 15.39 -3.12 -10.32
C ASN A 121 15.24 -2.22 -9.08
N LEU A 122 15.38 -2.78 -7.87
CA LEU A 122 15.21 -2.03 -6.61
C LEU A 122 16.45 -1.19 -6.24
N VAL A 123 16.83 -0.29 -7.14
CA VAL A 123 17.90 0.70 -6.98
C VAL A 123 17.30 2.09 -6.79
N PRO A 124 18.06 3.05 -6.22
CA PRO A 124 17.58 4.42 -6.04
C PRO A 124 16.94 5.01 -7.30
N LEU A 125 15.86 5.76 -7.12
CA LEU A 125 15.12 6.40 -8.19
C LEU A 125 15.21 7.93 -8.12
N ILE A 126 15.01 8.50 -6.93
CA ILE A 126 14.89 9.94 -6.72
C ILE A 126 16.14 10.49 -6.00
N LEU A 127 16.63 9.78 -4.99
CA LEU A 127 17.78 10.23 -4.21
C LEU A 127 19.08 9.94 -4.97
N CYS A 128 20.06 10.84 -4.85
CA CYS A 128 21.39 10.60 -5.39
C CYS A 128 22.11 9.48 -4.60
N ASP A 129 23.16 8.91 -5.19
CA ASP A 129 23.87 7.78 -4.60
C ASP A 129 24.46 8.08 -3.21
N GLU A 130 24.83 9.33 -2.95
CA GLU A 130 25.33 9.79 -1.65
C GLU A 130 24.24 9.78 -0.56
N ASP A 131 22.98 10.02 -0.94
CA ASP A 131 21.84 10.19 -0.03
C ASP A 131 20.89 8.98 -0.02
N LYS A 132 21.21 7.90 -0.73
CA LYS A 132 20.34 6.71 -0.89
C LYS A 132 19.90 6.03 0.41
N ASP A 133 20.61 6.30 1.51
CA ASP A 133 20.34 5.74 2.84
C ASP A 133 19.70 6.75 3.81
N LEU A 134 19.41 7.98 3.37
CA LEU A 134 18.91 9.09 4.19
C LEU A 134 17.53 8.82 4.80
N LYS A 135 16.63 8.14 4.05
CA LYS A 135 15.24 7.80 4.46
C LYS A 135 14.49 8.98 5.08
N PRO A 136 14.36 10.11 4.34
CA PRO A 136 13.95 11.40 4.90
C PRO A 136 12.53 11.46 5.46
N LEU A 137 11.66 10.49 5.16
CA LEU A 137 10.27 10.47 5.65
C LEU A 137 10.05 9.62 6.90
N LEU A 138 11.12 9.03 7.45
CA LEU A 138 11.06 8.36 8.75
C LEU A 138 11.03 9.37 9.90
N LYS A 139 10.16 9.11 10.87
CA LYS A 139 10.01 9.87 12.11
C LYS A 139 10.86 9.23 13.20
N SER A 140 11.29 10.05 14.15
CA SER A 140 11.77 9.52 15.43
C SER A 140 10.63 8.79 16.15
N GLU A 141 10.95 7.77 16.93
CA GLU A 141 9.98 6.94 17.64
C GLU A 141 8.93 7.76 18.42
N ALA A 142 9.37 8.75 19.20
CA ALA A 142 8.50 9.64 19.98
C ALA A 142 7.52 10.51 19.15
N LYS A 143 7.73 10.60 17.83
CA LYS A 143 6.86 11.36 16.90
C LYS A 143 5.93 10.47 16.08
N ARG A 144 6.01 9.15 16.22
CA ARG A 144 5.10 8.21 15.56
C ARG A 144 3.75 8.23 16.26
N LYS A 145 2.68 8.33 15.47
CA LYS A 145 1.32 8.08 15.95
C LYS A 145 1.07 6.57 15.97
N ALA A 146 0.24 6.07 16.88
CA ALA A 146 -0.24 4.70 16.79
C ALA A 146 -1.06 4.53 15.51
N THR A 147 -0.99 3.35 14.88
CA THR A 147 -1.75 3.05 13.66
C THR A 147 -3.24 3.30 13.84
N ASP A 148 -3.78 3.05 15.03
CA ASP A 148 -5.20 3.24 15.37
C ASP A 148 -5.57 4.73 15.60
N ASP A 149 -4.57 5.57 15.89
CA ASP A 149 -4.75 7.03 16.06
C ASP A 149 -4.57 7.80 14.74
N ILE A 150 -4.23 7.10 13.65
CA ILE A 150 -4.15 7.70 12.33
C ILE A 150 -5.58 7.76 11.77
N GLY A 151 -6.03 8.99 11.49
CA GLY A 151 -7.18 9.20 10.62
C GLY A 151 -6.83 8.72 9.22
N TRP A 152 -7.18 7.47 8.93
CA TRP A 152 -7.11 6.92 7.57
C TRP A 152 -8.21 7.52 6.67
N GLY A 153 -9.07 8.35 7.26
CA GLY A 153 -10.16 9.09 6.65
C GLY A 153 -10.41 10.42 7.33
#